data_AF-A0A0S8CLY2-F1
#
_entry.id   AF-A0A0S8CLY2-F1
#
_cell.length_a   1.000
_cell.length_b   1.000
_cell.length_c   1.000
_cell.angle_alpha   90.00
_cell.angle_beta   90.00
_cell.angle_gamma   90.00
#
_symmetry.space_group_name_H-M   'P 1'
#
loop_
_entity.id
_entity.type
_entity.pdbx_description
1 polymer ?
#
loop_
_entity_poly.entity_id
_entity_poly.type
_entity_poly.pdbx_seq_one_letter_code
_entity_poly.pdbx_strand_id
1 'polypeptide(L)'
;MEWQLEFEYLLDALAWWQISLILVATILIGILISVCICYLIVRFILKKRLSFFKFFYLFFSKKPEVHAFGDSAQQFINTPSAPPEVHEPANFFISDLFLEIEHNLRIIAESSGSNQVTLKSDVWDALRNSAQELPANLREQLEHLYSEIHLLNQIVRVSTELGFRSSFLDERYGKRATSITEKLQKIKQSVE
;
A
#
# COMPACT_ATOMS: atom_id res chain seq x y z
N MET A 1 64.20 -52.46 -12.61
CA MET A 1 63.90 -51.60 -11.44
C MET A 1 63.37 -50.23 -11.89
N GLU A 2 63.87 -49.65 -12.99
CA GLU A 2 63.35 -48.39 -13.58
C GLU A 2 61.86 -48.40 -13.95
N TRP A 3 61.36 -49.51 -14.53
CA TRP A 3 59.94 -49.65 -14.88
C TRP A 3 58.95 -49.52 -13.72
N GLN A 4 59.38 -49.78 -12.47
CA GLN A 4 58.50 -49.63 -11.30
C GLN A 4 58.34 -48.15 -10.90
N LEU A 5 59.40 -47.35 -11.04
CA LEU A 5 59.38 -45.90 -10.75
C LEU A 5 58.53 -45.13 -11.78
N GLU A 6 58.62 -45.51 -13.06
CA GLU A 6 57.78 -44.91 -14.09
C GLU A 6 56.29 -45.20 -13.88
N PHE A 7 55.96 -46.41 -13.42
CA PHE A 7 54.59 -46.80 -13.14
C PHE A 7 54.00 -46.06 -11.93
N GLU A 8 54.77 -45.91 -10.85
CA GLU A 8 54.37 -45.11 -9.68
C GLU A 8 54.14 -43.63 -10.06
N TYR A 9 55.02 -43.04 -10.88
CA TYR A 9 54.87 -41.66 -11.34
C TYR A 9 53.59 -41.45 -12.17
N LEU A 10 53.26 -42.40 -13.05
CA LEU A 10 52.03 -42.35 -13.84
C LEU A 10 50.77 -42.48 -12.98
N LEU A 11 50.80 -43.32 -11.94
CA LEU A 11 49.69 -43.46 -11.00
C LEU A 11 49.48 -42.20 -10.17
N ASP A 12 50.56 -41.59 -9.67
CA ASP A 12 50.48 -40.32 -8.94
C ASP A 12 49.94 -39.20 -9.83
N ALA A 13 50.44 -39.09 -11.07
CA ALA A 13 49.94 -38.12 -12.04
C ALA A 13 48.44 -38.31 -12.32
N LEU A 14 47.97 -39.55 -12.43
CA LEU A 14 46.54 -39.86 -12.61
C LEU A 14 45.71 -39.43 -11.39
N ALA A 15 46.21 -39.67 -10.18
CA ALA A 15 45.54 -39.28 -8.94
C ALA A 15 45.40 -37.76 -8.82
N TRP A 16 46.46 -37.00 -9.14
CA TRP A 16 46.43 -35.53 -9.13
C TRP A 16 45.43 -34.95 -10.14
N TRP A 17 45.33 -35.56 -11.33
CA TRP A 17 44.33 -35.16 -12.33
C TRP A 17 42.91 -35.42 -11.86
N GLN A 18 42.64 -36.56 -11.23
CA GLN A 18 41.32 -36.88 -10.67
C GLN A 18 40.93 -35.89 -9.58
N ILE A 19 41.84 -35.57 -8.65
CA ILE A 19 41.59 -34.59 -7.58
C ILE A 19 41.27 -33.21 -8.18
N SER A 20 42.03 -32.80 -9.20
CA SER A 20 41.82 -31.53 -9.89
C SER A 20 40.45 -31.46 -10.58
N LEU A 21 40.02 -32.54 -11.22
CA LEU A 21 38.69 -32.62 -11.85
C LEU A 21 37.55 -32.54 -10.83
N ILE A 22 37.70 -33.21 -9.68
CA ILE A 22 36.72 -33.15 -8.59
C ILE A 22 36.63 -31.73 -8.03
N LEU A 23 37.76 -31.05 -7.85
CA LEU A 23 37.80 -29.66 -7.38
C LEU A 23 37.08 -28.72 -8.36
N VAL A 24 37.34 -28.85 -9.66
CA VAL A 24 36.68 -28.02 -10.67
C VAL A 24 35.17 -28.30 -10.72
N ALA A 25 34.77 -29.58 -10.67
CA ALA A 25 33.37 -29.96 -10.67
C ALA A 25 32.61 -29.40 -9.46
N THR A 26 33.20 -29.47 -8.26
CA THR A 26 32.56 -28.92 -7.04
C THR A 26 32.39 -27.41 -7.10
N ILE A 27 33.38 -26.67 -7.62
CA ILE A 27 33.27 -25.21 -7.81
C ILE A 27 32.13 -24.89 -8.79
N LEU A 28 32.05 -25.60 -9.91
CA LEU A 28 31.00 -25.39 -10.91
C LEU A 28 29.61 -25.67 -10.35
N ILE A 29 29.45 -26.75 -9.57
CA ILE A 29 28.18 -27.09 -8.90
C ILE A 29 27.80 -25.97 -7.91
N GLY A 30 28.74 -25.47 -7.12
CA GLY A 30 28.50 -24.37 -6.18
C GLY A 30 28.00 -23.10 -6.87
N ILE A 31 28.63 -22.72 -7.99
CA ILE A 31 28.20 -21.57 -8.80
C ILE A 31 26.79 -21.81 -9.36
N LEU A 32 26.52 -23.00 -9.90
CA LEU A 32 25.23 -23.34 -10.49
C LEU A 32 24.11 -23.26 -9.44
N ILE A 33 24.34 -23.80 -8.24
CA ILE A 33 23.38 -23.74 -7.12
C ILE A 33 23.13 -22.30 -6.70
N SER A 34 24.19 -21.49 -6.56
CA SER A 34 24.07 -20.07 -6.20
C SER A 34 23.24 -19.27 -7.21
N VAL A 35 23.51 -19.45 -8.51
CA VAL A 35 22.71 -18.83 -9.58
C VAL A 35 21.27 -19.31 -9.55
N CYS A 36 21.04 -20.60 -9.33
CA CYS A 36 19.69 -21.17 -9.26
C CYS A 36 18.90 -20.59 -8.08
N ILE A 37 19.51 -20.48 -6.88
CA ILE A 37 18.89 -19.88 -5.70
C ILE A 37 18.59 -18.40 -5.95
N CYS A 38 19.55 -17.62 -6.46
CA CYS A 38 19.34 -16.22 -6.81
C CYS A 38 18.19 -16.05 -7.81
N TYR A 39 18.15 -16.89 -8.85
CA TYR A 39 17.06 -16.89 -9.83
C TYR A 39 15.71 -17.23 -9.19
N LEU A 40 15.65 -18.23 -8.32
CA LEU A 40 14.42 -18.61 -7.62
C LEU A 40 13.94 -17.51 -6.67
N ILE A 41 14.85 -16.84 -5.95
CA ILE A 41 14.53 -15.70 -5.08
C ILE A 41 13.98 -14.55 -5.92
N VAL A 42 14.67 -14.15 -6.99
CA VAL A 42 14.22 -13.09 -7.90
C VAL A 42 12.86 -13.45 -8.49
N ARG A 43 12.68 -14.69 -8.97
CA ARG A 43 11.41 -15.17 -9.53
C ARG A 43 10.30 -15.19 -8.49
N PHE A 44 10.58 -15.56 -7.24
CA PHE A 44 9.60 -15.57 -6.16
C PHE A 44 9.19 -14.15 -5.75
N ILE A 45 10.15 -13.24 -5.64
CA ILE A 45 9.92 -11.81 -5.36
C ILE A 45 9.16 -11.16 -6.52
N LEU A 46 9.56 -11.40 -7.77
CA LEU A 46 8.84 -10.90 -8.94
C LEU A 46 7.43 -11.49 -9.01
N LYS A 47 7.23 -12.79 -8.77
CA LYS A 47 5.92 -13.43 -8.81
C LYS A 47 5.01 -12.91 -7.69
N LYS A 48 5.54 -12.70 -6.48
CA LYS A 48 4.80 -12.06 -5.39
C LYS A 48 4.48 -10.60 -5.71
N ARG A 49 5.42 -9.84 -6.28
CA ARG A 49 5.16 -8.46 -6.72
C ARG A 49 4.15 -8.41 -7.85
N LEU A 50 4.22 -9.30 -8.85
CA LEU A 50 3.26 -9.34 -9.95
C LEU A 50 1.87 -9.75 -9.48
N SER A 51 1.77 -10.68 -8.52
CA SER A 51 0.49 -11.04 -7.90
C SER A 51 -0.06 -9.91 -7.03
N PHE A 52 0.79 -9.22 -6.29
CA PHE A 52 0.43 -8.06 -5.48
C PHE A 52 0.00 -6.88 -6.36
N PHE A 53 0.73 -6.59 -7.45
CA PHE A 53 0.38 -5.58 -8.44
C PHE A 53 -0.85 -5.98 -9.26
N LYS A 54 -1.09 -7.27 -9.54
CA LYS A 54 -2.31 -7.73 -10.21
C LYS A 54 -3.52 -7.64 -9.28
N PHE A 55 -3.34 -7.93 -7.99
CA PHE A 55 -4.34 -7.69 -6.95
C PHE A 55 -4.63 -6.20 -6.81
N PHE A 56 -3.61 -5.35 -6.69
CA PHE A 56 -3.74 -3.90 -6.69
C PHE A 56 -4.41 -3.41 -7.97
N TYR A 57 -3.95 -3.83 -9.15
CA TYR A 57 -4.52 -3.41 -10.42
C TYR A 57 -5.97 -3.84 -10.58
N LEU A 58 -6.38 -5.03 -10.11
CA LEU A 58 -7.79 -5.44 -10.09
C LEU A 58 -8.62 -4.65 -9.07
N PHE A 59 -8.04 -4.34 -7.91
CA PHE A 59 -8.71 -3.58 -6.85
C PHE A 59 -8.89 -2.11 -7.24
N PHE A 60 -7.95 -1.53 -8.00
CA PHE A 60 -7.97 -0.15 -8.50
C PHE A 60 -8.55 0.00 -9.92
N SER A 61 -8.63 -1.07 -10.73
CA SER A 61 -9.25 -1.05 -12.08
C SER A 61 -10.73 -1.43 -12.09
N LYS A 62 -11.31 -1.82 -10.95
CA LYS A 62 -12.75 -1.68 -10.80
C LYS A 62 -13.04 -0.17 -10.78
N LYS A 63 -13.22 0.40 -11.98
CA LYS A 63 -13.96 1.65 -12.14
C LYS A 63 -15.22 1.49 -11.29
N PRO A 64 -15.60 2.48 -10.46
CA PRO A 64 -16.94 2.50 -9.92
C PRO A 64 -17.86 2.32 -11.12
N GLU A 65 -18.71 1.31 -11.05
CA GLU A 65 -19.84 1.17 -11.94
C GLU A 65 -20.66 2.43 -11.67
N VAL A 66 -20.38 3.49 -12.43
CA VAL A 66 -21.26 4.64 -12.51
C VAL A 66 -22.50 4.05 -13.13
N HIS A 67 -23.44 3.64 -12.29
CA HIS A 67 -24.82 3.51 -12.71
C HIS A 67 -25.14 4.85 -13.35
N ALA A 68 -25.15 4.84 -14.68
CA ALA A 68 -25.53 5.99 -15.46
C ALA A 68 -26.91 6.39 -14.94
N PHE A 69 -26.94 7.51 -14.23
CA PHE A 69 -28.14 8.19 -13.77
C PHE A 69 -28.81 8.82 -15.01
N GLY A 70 -29.15 7.98 -15.99
CA GLY A 70 -29.62 8.34 -17.32
C GLY A 70 -31.14 8.46 -17.42
N ASP A 71 -31.88 7.92 -16.45
CA ASP A 71 -33.34 7.81 -16.56
C ASP A 71 -34.12 8.79 -15.68
N SER A 72 -33.47 9.58 -14.82
CA SER A 72 -34.16 10.53 -13.92
C SER A 72 -34.25 11.96 -14.47
N ALA A 73 -33.60 12.28 -15.60
CA ALA A 73 -33.59 13.63 -16.15
C ALA A 73 -34.89 14.02 -16.90
N GLN A 74 -35.76 13.06 -17.24
CA GLN A 74 -37.01 13.36 -17.96
C GLN A 74 -38.21 13.68 -17.06
N GLN A 75 -38.09 13.57 -15.73
CA GLN A 75 -39.24 13.79 -14.83
C GLN A 75 -39.37 15.24 -14.30
N PHE A 76 -38.45 16.14 -14.64
CA PHE A 76 -38.41 17.51 -14.08
C PHE A 76 -39.05 18.61 -14.97
N ILE A 77 -39.57 18.29 -16.16
CA ILE A 77 -40.06 19.34 -17.09
C ILE A 77 -41.49 19.82 -16.77
N ASN A 78 -42.24 19.19 -15.86
CA ASN A 78 -43.67 19.51 -15.67
C ASN A 78 -44.08 19.90 -14.23
N THR A 79 -43.20 20.54 -13.45
CA THR A 79 -43.56 21.03 -12.10
C THR A 79 -43.77 22.55 -12.12
N PRO A 80 -44.92 23.08 -11.66
CA PRO A 80 -45.19 24.52 -11.63
C PRO A 80 -44.24 25.24 -10.66
N SER A 81 -43.76 26.41 -11.10
CA SER A 81 -42.90 27.35 -10.37
C SER A 81 -43.33 27.56 -8.91
N ALA A 82 -42.63 26.90 -8.00
CA ALA A 82 -42.58 27.21 -6.58
C ALA A 82 -41.38 28.15 -6.32
N PRO A 83 -41.45 29.04 -5.31
CA PRO A 83 -40.46 30.11 -5.11
C PRO A 83 -39.06 29.53 -4.86
N PRO A 84 -37.99 30.26 -5.21
CA PRO A 84 -36.63 29.74 -5.20
C PRO A 84 -36.27 29.22 -3.81
N GLU A 85 -36.04 27.91 -3.71
CA GLU A 85 -35.41 27.31 -2.55
C GLU A 85 -34.01 27.93 -2.42
N VAL A 86 -33.85 28.68 -1.34
CA VAL A 86 -32.57 29.20 -0.88
C VAL A 86 -31.73 27.97 -0.51
N HIS A 87 -30.84 27.55 -1.41
CA HIS A 87 -29.79 26.59 -1.07
C HIS A 87 -29.02 27.15 0.14
N GLU A 88 -29.17 26.53 1.31
CA GLU A 88 -28.32 26.80 2.46
C GLU A 88 -26.86 26.48 2.08
N PRO A 89 -25.96 27.47 2.09
CA PRO A 89 -24.69 27.38 1.38
C PRO A 89 -23.59 26.84 2.31
N ALA A 90 -22.86 25.80 1.87
CA ALA A 90 -21.50 25.37 2.28
C ALA A 90 -21.18 25.10 3.78
N ASN A 91 -21.88 25.70 4.74
CA ASN A 91 -21.53 25.74 6.15
C ASN A 91 -21.81 24.42 6.87
N PHE A 92 -22.82 23.67 6.41
CA PHE A 92 -23.21 22.39 6.98
C PHE A 92 -22.13 21.32 6.74
N PHE A 93 -21.53 21.31 5.55
CA PHE A 93 -20.57 20.27 5.12
C PHE A 93 -19.19 20.41 5.79
N ILE A 94 -18.78 21.63 6.11
CA ILE A 94 -17.52 21.88 6.83
C ILE A 94 -17.63 21.35 8.26
N SER A 95 -18.81 21.44 8.88
CA SER A 95 -19.05 20.95 10.24
C SER A 95 -18.90 19.43 10.33
N ASP A 96 -19.48 18.68 9.40
CA ASP A 96 -19.38 17.22 9.36
C ASP A 96 -17.94 16.74 9.15
N LEU A 97 -17.20 17.42 8.26
CA LEU A 97 -15.79 17.10 8.01
C LEU A 97 -14.93 17.35 9.26
N PHE A 98 -15.22 18.43 9.99
CA PHE A 98 -14.53 18.73 11.24
C PHE A 98 -14.82 17.70 12.32
N LEU A 99 -16.07 17.25 12.44
CA LEU A 99 -16.45 16.17 13.35
C LEU A 99 -15.72 14.87 13.01
N GLU A 100 -15.55 14.54 11.73
CA GLU A 100 -14.76 13.38 11.31
C GLU A 100 -13.27 13.54 11.67
N ILE A 101 -12.69 14.73 11.47
CA ILE A 101 -11.31 15.05 11.86
C ILE A 101 -11.11 14.88 13.37
N GLU A 102 -12.00 15.42 14.20
CA GLU A 102 -11.94 15.27 15.66
C GLU A 102 -12.10 13.81 16.10
N HIS A 103 -13.02 13.10 15.46
CA HIS A 103 -13.23 11.68 15.71
C HIS A 103 -11.98 10.87 15.37
N ASN A 104 -11.33 11.13 14.24
CA ASN A 104 -10.09 10.48 13.83
C ASN A 104 -8.93 10.80 14.79
N LEU A 105 -8.82 12.04 15.26
CA LEU A 105 -7.85 12.41 16.29
C LEU A 105 -8.08 11.64 17.59
N ARG A 106 -9.34 11.50 18.01
CA ARG A 106 -9.72 10.73 19.21
C ARG A 106 -9.35 9.24 19.06
N ILE A 107 -9.66 8.63 17.92
CA ILE A 107 -9.28 7.23 17.63
C ILE A 107 -7.77 7.03 17.82
N ILE A 108 -6.95 7.92 17.25
CA ILE A 108 -5.49 7.79 17.33
C ILE A 108 -5.02 7.97 18.77
N ALA A 109 -5.56 8.95 19.49
CA ALA A 109 -5.20 9.21 20.89
C ALA A 109 -5.58 8.05 21.83
N GLU A 110 -6.73 7.40 21.57
CA GLU A 110 -7.20 6.25 22.35
C GLU A 110 -6.51 4.93 21.93
N SER A 111 -5.95 4.88 20.72
CA SER A 111 -5.17 3.73 20.27
C SER A 111 -3.81 3.67 20.98
N SER A 112 -3.76 2.95 22.10
CA SER A 112 -2.51 2.72 22.82
C SER A 112 -1.77 1.48 22.29
N GLY A 113 -0.46 1.66 22.05
CA GLY A 113 0.47 0.56 21.79
C GLY A 113 0.30 -0.11 20.43
N SER A 114 -0.03 -1.40 20.43
CA SER A 114 0.08 -2.29 19.26
C SER A 114 -1.23 -2.43 18.45
N ASN A 115 -2.29 -1.75 18.88
CA ASN A 115 -3.61 -1.86 18.26
C ASN A 115 -3.70 -0.92 17.06
N GLN A 116 -3.56 -1.50 15.87
CA GLN A 116 -3.79 -0.81 14.62
C GLN A 116 -5.29 -0.53 14.46
N VAL A 117 -5.67 0.72 14.23
CA VAL A 117 -7.06 1.18 14.13
C VAL A 117 -7.30 1.84 12.78
N THR A 118 -8.49 1.60 12.22
CA THR A 118 -8.93 2.25 10.99
C THR A 118 -9.50 3.64 11.30
N LEU A 119 -9.18 4.59 10.44
CA LEU A 119 -9.72 5.95 10.49
C LEU A 119 -10.88 6.09 9.51
N LYS A 120 -11.81 7.01 9.78
CA LYS A 120 -12.94 7.30 8.90
C LYS A 120 -12.52 8.19 7.74
N SER A 121 -13.12 7.97 6.57
CA SER A 121 -12.97 8.82 5.38
C SER A 121 -14.29 9.08 4.64
N ASP A 122 -15.41 8.60 5.18
CA ASP A 122 -16.69 8.55 4.47
C ASP A 122 -17.21 9.96 4.15
N VAL A 123 -17.03 10.90 5.08
CA VAL A 123 -17.47 12.28 4.91
C VAL A 123 -16.65 12.98 3.83
N TRP A 124 -15.33 12.82 3.85
CA TRP A 124 -14.47 13.37 2.79
C TRP A 124 -14.76 12.75 1.42
N ASP A 125 -14.97 11.44 1.36
CA ASP A 125 -15.26 10.75 0.10
C ASP A 125 -16.59 11.23 -0.52
N ALA A 126 -17.60 11.51 0.31
CA ALA A 126 -18.85 12.12 -0.13
C ALA A 126 -18.69 13.58 -0.59
N LEU A 127 -17.85 14.34 0.11
CA LEU A 127 -17.62 15.77 -0.16
C LEU A 127 -16.60 16.05 -1.26
N ARG A 128 -15.86 15.05 -1.72
CA ARG A 128 -14.76 15.24 -2.68
C ARG A 128 -15.17 15.99 -3.94
N ASN A 129 -16.39 15.75 -4.42
CA ASN A 129 -16.91 16.39 -5.63
C ASN A 129 -17.38 17.83 -5.40
N SER A 130 -17.86 18.15 -4.19
CA SER A 130 -18.27 19.51 -3.78
C SER A 130 -17.13 20.31 -3.15
N ALA A 131 -15.97 19.69 -2.90
CA ALA A 131 -14.78 20.33 -2.34
C ALA A 131 -14.20 21.47 -3.19
N GLN A 132 -14.74 21.75 -4.38
CA GLN A 132 -14.39 22.93 -5.17
C GLN A 132 -14.73 24.25 -4.47
N GLU A 133 -15.68 24.23 -3.53
CA GLU A 133 -16.06 25.38 -2.72
C GLU A 133 -15.05 25.70 -1.61
N LEU A 134 -14.13 24.78 -1.30
CA LEU A 134 -13.09 24.99 -0.31
C LEU A 134 -11.92 25.82 -0.88
N PRO A 135 -11.22 26.62 -0.03
CA PRO A 135 -9.96 27.25 -0.42
C PRO A 135 -8.99 26.22 -0.98
N ALA A 136 -8.34 26.54 -2.12
CA ALA A 136 -7.49 25.59 -2.84
C ALA A 136 -6.42 24.94 -1.96
N ASN A 137 -5.82 25.71 -1.04
CA ASN A 137 -4.84 25.23 -0.07
C ASN A 137 -5.43 24.19 0.91
N LEU A 138 -6.63 24.46 1.45
CA LEU A 138 -7.29 23.54 2.37
C LEU A 138 -7.71 22.25 1.64
N ARG A 139 -8.24 22.38 0.43
CA ARG A 139 -8.59 21.23 -0.42
C ARG A 139 -7.39 20.33 -0.69
N GLU A 140 -6.24 20.90 -1.07
CA GLU A 140 -5.02 20.13 -1.34
C GLU A 140 -4.52 19.42 -0.07
N GLN A 141 -4.55 20.10 1.07
CA GLN A 141 -4.17 19.50 2.36
C GLN A 141 -5.09 18.33 2.74
N LEU A 142 -6.40 18.50 2.58
CA LEU A 142 -7.39 17.46 2.86
C LEU A 142 -7.24 16.28 1.89
N GLU A 143 -7.09 16.54 0.59
CA GLU A 143 -6.89 15.47 -0.39
C GLU A 143 -5.64 14.64 -0.09
N HIS A 144 -4.54 15.30 0.24
CA HIS A 144 -3.31 14.64 0.64
C HIS A 144 -3.48 13.83 1.95
N LEU A 145 -4.11 14.43 2.96
CA LEU A 145 -4.37 13.80 4.25
C LEU A 145 -5.24 12.54 4.11
N TYR A 146 -6.36 12.63 3.39
CA TYR A 146 -7.29 11.53 3.23
C TYR A 146 -6.73 10.41 2.33
N SER A 147 -5.85 10.76 1.39
CA SER A 147 -5.04 9.76 0.67
C SER A 147 -4.13 8.98 1.62
N GLU A 148 -3.49 9.65 2.59
CA GLU A 148 -2.69 8.98 3.62
C GLU A 148 -3.52 8.14 4.58
N ILE A 149 -4.70 8.61 4.99
CA ILE A 149 -5.67 7.83 5.78
C ILE A 149 -6.05 6.55 5.03
N HIS A 150 -6.35 6.65 3.73
CA HIS A 150 -6.67 5.48 2.93
C HIS A 150 -5.51 4.46 2.92
N LEU A 151 -4.28 4.92 2.74
CA LEU A 151 -3.09 4.06 2.80
C LEU A 151 -2.90 3.43 4.18
N LEU A 152 -3.15 4.18 5.27
CA LEU A 152 -3.09 3.66 6.63
C LEU A 152 -4.13 2.54 6.82
N ASN A 153 -5.37 2.77 6.40
CA ASN A 153 -6.44 1.77 6.48
C ASN A 153 -6.11 0.49 5.70
N GLN A 154 -5.43 0.60 4.55
CA GLN A 154 -4.95 -0.57 3.82
C GLN A 154 -3.88 -1.35 4.61
N ILE A 155 -2.98 -0.66 5.32
CA ILE A 155 -1.99 -1.32 6.20
C ILE A 155 -2.70 -2.08 7.32
N VAL A 156 -3.70 -1.46 7.96
CA VAL A 156 -4.50 -2.12 8.99
C VAL A 156 -5.17 -3.35 8.42
N ARG A 157 -5.86 -3.21 7.28
CA ARG A 157 -6.54 -4.30 6.59
C ARG A 157 -5.64 -5.48 6.28
N VAL A 158 -4.44 -5.23 5.73
CA VAL A 158 -3.46 -6.29 5.45
C VAL A 158 -2.99 -6.97 6.74
N SER A 159 -2.84 -6.22 7.81
CA SER A 159 -2.36 -6.75 9.09
C SER A 159 -3.44 -7.55 9.83
N THR A 160 -4.71 -7.11 9.77
CA THR A 160 -5.83 -7.70 10.53
C THR A 160 -6.63 -8.73 9.73
N GLU A 161 -7.07 -8.41 8.50
CA GLU A 161 -7.91 -9.31 7.70
C GLU A 161 -7.10 -10.44 7.05
N LEU A 162 -5.89 -10.15 6.60
CA LEU A 162 -5.02 -11.15 5.97
C LEU A 162 -4.09 -11.85 6.96
N GLY A 163 -4.15 -11.47 8.24
CA GLY A 163 -3.30 -12.01 9.31
C GLY A 163 -1.79 -11.77 9.10
N PHE A 164 -1.41 -10.86 8.21
CA PHE A 164 -0.02 -10.61 7.88
C PHE A 164 0.55 -9.51 8.78
N ARG A 165 0.82 -9.83 10.04
CA ARG A 165 1.48 -8.90 10.97
C ARG A 165 3.00 -9.00 10.84
N SER A 166 3.68 -7.86 10.69
CA SER A 166 5.14 -7.81 10.68
C SER A 166 5.62 -6.53 11.33
N SER A 167 6.81 -6.57 11.95
CA SER A 167 7.43 -5.38 12.58
C SER A 167 7.58 -4.22 11.60
N PHE A 168 7.82 -4.52 10.32
CA PHE A 168 7.85 -3.52 9.25
C PHE A 168 6.50 -2.81 9.06
N LEU A 169 5.38 -3.54 9.09
CA LEU A 169 4.05 -2.94 8.98
C LEU A 169 3.68 -2.15 10.22
N ASP A 170 4.05 -2.64 11.41
CA ASP A 170 3.83 -1.92 12.67
C ASP A 170 4.62 -0.59 12.70
N GLU A 171 5.88 -0.59 12.25
CA GLU A 171 6.69 0.63 12.13
C GLU A 171 6.10 1.61 11.10
N ARG A 172 5.68 1.10 9.93
CA ARG A 172 5.06 1.91 8.88
C ARG A 172 3.72 2.50 9.32
N TYR A 173 2.92 1.73 10.06
CA TYR A 173 1.67 2.18 10.65
C TYR A 173 1.94 3.30 11.64
N GLY A 174 2.84 3.09 12.62
CA GLY A 174 3.17 4.09 13.64
C GLY A 174 3.64 5.41 13.03
N LYS A 175 4.60 5.36 12.10
CA LYS A 175 5.10 6.57 11.42
C LYS A 175 4.00 7.32 10.66
N ARG A 176 3.10 6.60 9.99
CA ARG A 176 1.99 7.23 9.26
C ARG A 176 0.94 7.79 10.19
N ALA A 177 0.58 7.08 11.26
CA ALA A 177 -0.36 7.54 12.26
C ALA A 177 0.12 8.86 12.88
N THR A 178 1.40 8.95 13.29
CA THR A 178 1.99 10.20 13.80
C THR A 178 1.90 11.34 12.78
N SER A 179 2.28 11.10 11.52
CA SER A 179 2.21 12.14 10.47
C SER A 179 0.78 12.59 10.18
N ILE A 180 -0.18 11.67 10.19
CA ILE A 180 -1.61 11.95 10.03
C ILE A 180 -2.12 12.79 11.19
N THR A 181 -1.75 12.45 12.44
CA THR A 181 -2.12 13.23 13.63
C THR A 181 -1.63 14.68 13.55
N GLU A 182 -0.37 14.89 13.19
CA GLU A 182 0.20 16.24 13.03
C GLU A 182 -0.56 17.05 11.97
N LYS A 183 -0.90 16.42 10.84
CA LYS A 183 -1.66 17.08 9.76
C LYS A 183 -3.09 17.38 10.15
N LEU A 184 -3.78 16.45 10.82
CA LEU A 184 -5.13 16.66 11.36
C LEU A 184 -5.14 17.84 12.34
N GLN A 185 -4.17 17.91 13.25
CA GLN A 185 -4.04 19.03 14.19
C GLN A 185 -3.80 20.36 13.48
N LYS A 186 -2.92 20.38 12.48
CA LYS A 186 -2.64 21.58 11.69
C LYS A 186 -3.86 22.08 10.94
N ILE A 187 -4.62 21.17 10.31
CA ILE A 187 -5.86 21.51 9.60
C ILE A 187 -6.89 22.04 10.59
N LYS A 188 -7.06 21.38 11.74
CA LYS A 188 -7.96 21.84 12.81
C LYS A 188 -7.67 23.29 13.21
N GLN A 189 -6.40 23.61 13.47
CA GLN A 189 -5.95 24.97 13.82
C GLN A 189 -6.08 26.01 12.71
N SER A 190 -6.13 25.58 11.45
CA SER A 190 -6.25 26.50 10.30
C SER A 190 -7.70 26.86 9.94
N VAL A 191 -8.65 26.10 10.49
CA VAL A 191 -10.10 26.24 10.23
C VAL A 191 -10.82 26.87 11.43
N GLU A 192 -10.29 26.70 12.65
CA GLU A 192 -10.66 27.48 13.86
C GLU A 192 -10.17 28.95 13.77
#